data_AF-A0A2M8P8V8-F1
#
_entry.id   AF-A0A2M8P8V8-F1
#
_cell.length_a   1.000
_cell.length_b   1.000
_cell.length_c   1.000
_cell.angle_alpha   90.00
_cell.angle_beta   90.00
_cell.angle_gamma   90.00
#
_symmetry.space_group_name_H-M   'P 1'
#
loop_
_entity.id
_entity.type
_entity.pdbx_description
1 polymer ?
#
loop_
_entity_poly.entity_id
_entity_poly.type
_entity_poly.pdbx_seq_one_letter_code
_entity_poly.pdbx_strand_id
1 'polypeptide(L)'
;PIDIGDSVIQYVQTDTTIAFTPVRFFNTALSLTTRLYGRANFKKGKIKAIRHVMTPRVSLNYRPDFGAEQWGYYRTVQTDPDGNTETYATFPTDLYGQPPRGLVGGIGFNINNNLEMKVFDRKDTIDQEKKVKIFDAFDINGFYNFARDSLQLDRIRLSGRTTLLDKVNLVFSAVYDPYILKADGSGNLNRLEWTENKRLARLENADLNV
;
A
#
# COMPACT_ATOMS: atom_id res chain seq x y z
N PRO A 1 65.93 0.17 -4.93
CA PRO A 1 65.04 0.67 -6.02
C PRO A 1 63.65 0.07 -5.85
N ILE A 2 62.69 0.92 -5.48
CA ILE A 2 61.28 0.55 -5.34
C ILE A 2 60.69 0.64 -6.75
N ASP A 3 60.20 -0.48 -7.27
CA ASP A 3 59.48 -0.50 -8.54
C ASP A 3 57.99 -0.30 -8.23
N ILE A 4 57.51 0.91 -8.50
CA ILE A 4 56.10 1.31 -8.36
C ILE A 4 55.56 1.36 -9.78
N GLY A 5 54.90 0.31 -10.24
CA GLY A 5 54.40 0.30 -11.61
C GLY A 5 53.76 -1.00 -12.06
N ASP A 6 52.67 -1.41 -11.41
CA ASP A 6 51.52 -1.96 -12.13
C ASP A 6 50.34 -2.12 -11.16
N SER A 7 49.67 -1.00 -10.88
CA SER A 7 48.28 -1.05 -10.45
C SER A 7 47.45 -1.31 -11.70
N VAL A 8 47.24 -2.59 -12.01
CA VAL A 8 46.33 -3.00 -13.08
C VAL A 8 44.94 -2.50 -12.70
N ILE A 9 44.51 -1.38 -13.30
CA ILE A 9 43.16 -0.88 -13.11
C ILE A 9 42.25 -1.89 -13.80
N GLN A 10 41.60 -2.74 -13.01
CA GLN A 10 40.62 -3.70 -13.53
C GLN A 10 39.39 -2.90 -13.97
N TYR A 11 39.20 -2.77 -15.28
CA TYR A 11 37.96 -2.26 -15.85
C TYR A 11 37.07 -3.45 -16.22
N VAL A 12 35.81 -3.41 -15.79
CA VAL A 12 34.79 -4.34 -16.29
C VAL A 12 34.57 -4.01 -17.78
N GLN A 13 35.13 -4.82 -18.67
CA GLN A 13 34.91 -4.66 -20.10
C GLN A 13 33.55 -5.26 -20.48
N THR A 14 32.58 -4.40 -20.82
CA THR A 14 31.31 -4.84 -21.38
C THR A 14 31.49 -5.13 -22.87
N ASP A 15 31.66 -6.40 -23.23
CA ASP A 15 31.62 -6.82 -24.62
C ASP A 15 30.18 -7.10 -25.06
N THR A 16 29.72 -6.38 -26.09
CA THR A 16 28.34 -6.50 -26.59
C THR A 16 28.32 -7.52 -27.72
N THR A 17 27.88 -8.74 -27.40
CA THR A 17 27.62 -9.73 -28.45
C THR A 17 26.34 -9.35 -29.20
N ILE A 18 26.41 -9.32 -30.54
CA ILE A 18 25.25 -9.03 -31.40
C ILE A 18 24.34 -10.27 -31.41
N ALA A 19 23.48 -10.36 -30.41
CA ALA A 19 22.50 -11.42 -30.26
C ALA A 19 21.12 -10.81 -29.95
N PHE A 20 20.07 -11.44 -30.47
CA PHE A 20 18.72 -11.08 -30.09
C PHE A 20 18.39 -11.69 -28.71
N THR A 21 18.22 -10.85 -27.70
CA THR A 21 17.84 -11.28 -26.35
C THR A 21 16.44 -10.76 -26.01
N PRO A 22 15.40 -11.62 -26.01
CA PRO A 22 14.06 -11.19 -25.66
C PRO A 22 13.96 -11.00 -24.14
N VAL A 23 13.69 -9.77 -23.72
CA VAL A 23 13.45 -9.42 -22.31
C VAL A 23 11.94 -9.36 -22.06
N ARG A 24 11.45 -10.13 -21.09
CA ARG A 24 10.03 -10.24 -20.76
C ARG A 24 9.84 -10.16 -19.26
N PHE A 25 9.01 -9.23 -18.83
CA PHE A 25 8.58 -9.14 -17.44
C PHE A 25 7.07 -8.94 -17.39
N PHE A 26 6.47 -9.37 -16.28
CA PHE A 26 5.03 -9.38 -16.12
C PHE A 26 4.64 -9.14 -14.66
N ASN A 27 3.38 -8.76 -14.48
CA ASN A 27 2.74 -8.63 -13.18
C ASN A 27 1.36 -9.27 -13.27
N THR A 28 1.02 -10.11 -12.31
CA THR A 28 -0.28 -10.77 -12.21
C THR A 28 -1.09 -10.11 -11.11
N ALA A 29 -2.30 -9.66 -11.44
CA ALA A 29 -3.23 -9.07 -10.48
C ALA A 29 -4.60 -9.74 -10.58
N LEU A 30 -5.15 -10.15 -9.43
CA LEU A 30 -6.51 -10.64 -9.30
C LEU A 30 -7.25 -9.74 -8.32
N SER A 31 -8.42 -9.23 -8.67
CA SER A 31 -9.22 -8.39 -7.77
C SER A 31 -10.64 -8.89 -7.63
N LEU A 32 -11.09 -9.01 -6.38
CA LEU A 32 -12.47 -9.28 -6.00
C LEU A 32 -13.07 -8.03 -5.38
N THR A 33 -14.24 -7.62 -5.83
CA THR A 33 -15.01 -6.52 -5.26
C THR A 33 -16.45 -6.95 -5.05
N THR A 34 -16.99 -6.67 -3.87
CA THR A 34 -18.38 -6.96 -3.53
C THR A 34 -19.04 -5.68 -3.01
N ARG A 35 -20.36 -5.59 -3.11
CA ARG A 35 -21.13 -4.51 -2.51
C ARG A 35 -22.17 -5.07 -1.55
N LEU A 36 -22.01 -4.76 -0.28
CA LEU A 36 -22.85 -5.21 0.82
C LEU A 36 -23.77 -4.07 1.25
N TYR A 37 -25.06 -4.37 1.34
CA TYR A 37 -26.08 -3.42 1.76
C TYR A 37 -26.65 -3.84 3.12
N GLY A 38 -26.52 -2.96 4.11
CA GLY A 38 -27.10 -3.12 5.44
C GLY A 38 -28.15 -2.03 5.72
N ARG A 39 -29.24 -2.41 6.37
CA ARG A 39 -30.24 -1.48 6.92
C ARG A 39 -30.71 -1.97 8.28
N ALA A 40 -30.63 -1.13 9.29
CA ALA A 40 -31.19 -1.36 10.62
C ALA A 40 -32.31 -0.36 10.88
N ASN A 41 -33.50 -0.83 11.24
CA ASN A 41 -34.65 0.01 11.58
C ASN A 41 -34.86 -0.01 13.09
N PHE A 42 -35.18 1.15 13.66
CA PHE A 42 -35.37 1.34 15.09
C PHE A 42 -36.82 1.74 15.37
N LYS A 43 -37.48 1.01 16.27
CA LYS A 43 -38.89 1.26 16.62
C LYS A 43 -39.07 2.44 17.59
N LYS A 44 -38.04 2.77 18.37
CA LYS A 44 -38.05 3.81 19.41
C LYS A 44 -36.88 4.76 19.23
N GLY A 45 -37.07 6.01 19.64
CA GLY A 45 -36.04 7.05 19.61
C GLY A 45 -36.12 7.99 18.41
N LYS A 46 -35.17 8.93 18.36
CA LYS A 46 -35.05 9.94 17.30
C LYS A 46 -34.44 9.38 16.02
N ILE A 47 -33.69 8.28 16.08
CA ILE A 47 -33.15 7.61 14.91
C ILE A 47 -34.18 6.56 14.47
N LYS A 48 -34.62 6.61 13.21
CA LYS A 48 -35.61 5.69 12.64
C LYS A 48 -34.95 4.55 11.87
N ALA A 49 -33.88 4.86 11.15
CA ALA A 49 -33.12 3.86 10.41
C ALA A 49 -31.67 4.28 10.24
N ILE A 50 -30.79 3.29 10.12
CA ILE A 50 -29.41 3.46 9.64
C ILE A 50 -29.26 2.58 8.41
N ARG A 51 -28.72 3.14 7.33
CA ARG A 51 -28.33 2.40 6.13
C ARG A 51 -26.83 2.53 5.94
N HIS A 52 -26.19 1.38 5.78
CA HIS A 52 -24.77 1.26 5.54
C HIS A 52 -24.56 0.51 4.23
N VAL A 53 -23.75 1.08 3.35
CA VAL A 53 -23.28 0.40 2.14
C VAL A 53 -21.78 0.23 2.28
N MET A 54 -21.34 -1.03 2.35
CA MET A 54 -19.93 -1.38 2.41
C MET A 54 -19.51 -1.99 1.07
N THR A 55 -18.43 -1.49 0.50
CA THR A 55 -17.85 -2.02 -0.74
C THR A 55 -16.44 -2.53 -0.42
N PRO A 56 -16.29 -3.76 0.08
CA PRO A 56 -14.98 -4.36 0.26
C PRO A 56 -14.37 -4.73 -1.10
N ARG A 57 -13.07 -4.47 -1.23
CA ARG A 57 -12.22 -4.88 -2.34
C ARG A 57 -10.96 -5.54 -1.81
N VAL A 58 -10.64 -6.70 -2.35
CA VAL A 58 -9.39 -7.42 -2.08
C VAL A 58 -8.67 -7.65 -3.40
N SER A 59 -7.37 -7.39 -3.44
CA SER A 59 -6.53 -7.62 -4.62
C SER A 59 -5.30 -8.44 -4.28
N LEU A 60 -5.06 -9.53 -5.00
CA LEU A 60 -3.79 -10.25 -4.99
C LEU A 60 -2.91 -9.66 -6.09
N ASN A 61 -1.66 -9.33 -5.77
CA ASN A 61 -0.67 -8.85 -6.72
C ASN A 61 0.59 -9.70 -6.60
N TYR A 62 1.12 -10.16 -7.73
CA TYR A 62 2.35 -10.94 -7.81
C TYR A 62 3.22 -10.48 -8.97
N ARG A 63 4.45 -10.07 -8.65
CA ARG A 63 5.50 -9.69 -9.59
C ARG A 63 6.76 -10.47 -9.23
N PRO A 64 7.25 -11.37 -10.10
CA PRO A 64 8.52 -12.06 -9.89
C PRO A 64 9.69 -11.08 -9.71
N ASP A 65 10.73 -11.56 -9.05
CA ASP A 65 12.03 -10.89 -9.09
C ASP A 65 12.73 -11.19 -10.41
N PHE A 66 12.66 -10.24 -11.36
CA PHE A 66 13.37 -10.33 -12.64
C PHE A 66 14.88 -10.03 -12.51
N GLY A 67 15.33 -9.67 -11.31
CA GLY A 67 16.73 -9.59 -10.90
C GLY A 67 17.37 -10.94 -10.59
N ALA A 68 16.57 -11.98 -10.38
CA ALA A 68 17.08 -13.31 -10.06
C ALA A 68 17.86 -13.92 -11.24
N GLU A 69 18.94 -14.62 -10.94
CA GLU A 69 19.88 -15.20 -11.91
C GLU A 69 19.19 -16.06 -12.98
N GLN A 70 18.13 -16.78 -12.60
CA GLN A 70 17.33 -17.62 -13.50
C GLN A 70 16.75 -16.87 -14.73
N TRP A 71 16.54 -15.55 -14.63
CA TRP A 71 16.05 -14.74 -15.75
C TRP A 71 17.17 -14.30 -16.69
N GLY A 72 18.43 -14.35 -16.24
CA GLY A 72 19.60 -13.95 -17.03
C GLY A 72 19.65 -12.47 -17.41
N TYR A 73 18.78 -11.63 -16.84
CA TYR A 73 18.67 -10.20 -17.14
C TYR A 73 19.72 -9.36 -16.41
N TYR A 74 20.22 -9.85 -15.29
CA TYR A 74 21.23 -9.19 -14.50
C TYR A 74 22.35 -10.17 -14.17
N ARG A 75 23.57 -9.66 -14.11
CA ARG A 75 24.73 -10.41 -13.67
C ARG A 75 25.49 -9.59 -12.64
N THR A 76 25.92 -10.25 -11.57
CA THR A 76 26.82 -9.68 -10.58
C THR A 76 28.24 -10.16 -10.87
N VAL A 77 29.17 -9.23 -11.02
CA VAL A 77 30.59 -9.51 -11.25
C VAL A 77 31.42 -8.86 -10.16
N GLN A 78 32.54 -9.49 -9.81
CA GLN A 78 33.52 -8.90 -8.91
C GLN A 78 34.33 -7.85 -9.68
N THR A 79 34.39 -6.64 -9.13
CA THR A 79 35.03 -5.47 -9.77
C THR A 79 36.45 -5.23 -9.27
N ASP A 80 36.82 -5.79 -8.12
CA ASP A 80 38.15 -5.66 -7.55
C ASP A 80 38.59 -6.88 -6.73
N PRO A 81 39.89 -7.00 -6.41
CA PRO A 81 40.41 -8.10 -5.58
C PRO A 81 39.88 -8.11 -4.13
N ASP A 82 39.33 -7.00 -3.63
CA ASP A 82 38.80 -6.87 -2.27
C ASP A 82 37.41 -7.51 -2.12
N GLY A 83 36.82 -7.94 -3.24
CA GLY A 83 35.54 -8.65 -3.25
C GLY A 83 34.34 -7.75 -3.49
N ASN A 84 34.55 -6.49 -3.89
CA ASN A 84 33.44 -5.64 -4.26
C ASN A 84 32.81 -6.15 -5.55
N THR A 85 31.50 -6.06 -5.62
CA THR A 85 30.72 -6.58 -6.73
C THR A 85 29.82 -5.52 -7.33
N GLU A 86 29.65 -5.55 -8.65
CA GLU A 86 28.72 -4.71 -9.38
C GLU A 86 27.69 -5.57 -10.11
N THR A 87 26.42 -5.18 -10.03
CA THR A 87 25.34 -5.81 -10.79
C THR A 87 25.00 -4.95 -12.00
N TYR A 88 25.11 -5.52 -13.21
CA TYR A 88 24.76 -4.85 -14.47
C TYR A 88 23.70 -5.64 -15.24
N ALA A 89 22.97 -4.95 -16.12
CA ALA A 89 22.01 -5.58 -17.01
C ALA A 89 22.72 -6.24 -18.20
N THR A 90 22.30 -7.43 -18.61
CA THR A 90 22.93 -8.19 -19.71
C THR A 90 22.51 -7.73 -21.10
N PHE A 91 21.69 -6.69 -21.20
CA PHE A 91 21.13 -6.14 -22.43
C PHE A 91 21.12 -4.60 -22.37
N PRO A 92 21.03 -3.90 -23.51
CA PRO A 92 20.99 -2.44 -23.56
C PRO A 92 19.74 -1.87 -22.87
N THR A 93 19.91 -0.90 -21.95
CA THR A 93 18.81 -0.41 -21.10
C THR A 93 18.25 0.97 -21.46
N ASP A 94 18.81 1.63 -22.48
CA ASP A 94 18.70 3.10 -22.64
C ASP A 94 17.34 3.60 -23.14
N LEU A 95 16.49 2.72 -23.69
CA LEU A 95 15.27 3.12 -24.39
C LEU A 95 13.96 2.49 -23.86
N TYR A 96 14.01 1.33 -23.19
CA TYR A 96 12.80 0.53 -22.89
C TYR A 96 12.59 0.19 -21.40
N GLY A 97 13.37 0.81 -20.52
CA GLY A 97 13.34 0.50 -19.08
C GLY A 97 13.98 -0.85 -18.77
N GLN A 98 14.07 -1.16 -17.47
CA GLN A 98 14.72 -2.38 -16.99
C GLN A 98 13.69 -3.33 -16.32
N PRO A 99 13.83 -4.66 -16.46
CA PRO A 99 13.04 -5.63 -15.75
C PRO A 99 13.12 -5.36 -14.25
N PRO A 100 11.99 -5.18 -13.57
CA PRO A 100 12.02 -4.67 -12.22
C PRO A 100 12.57 -5.76 -11.27
N ARG A 101 13.51 -5.35 -10.42
CA ARG A 101 14.12 -6.22 -9.41
C ARG A 101 13.24 -6.32 -8.17
N GLY A 102 13.47 -7.35 -7.37
CA GLY A 102 12.76 -7.64 -6.14
C GLY A 102 11.40 -8.31 -6.36
N LEU A 103 11.14 -9.34 -5.55
CA LEU A 103 9.86 -10.04 -5.50
C LEU A 103 8.79 -9.13 -4.86
N VAL A 104 7.62 -9.07 -5.48
CA VAL A 104 6.43 -8.49 -4.84
C VAL A 104 5.34 -9.54 -4.84
N GLY A 105 4.85 -9.88 -3.67
CA GLY A 105 3.72 -10.78 -3.50
C GLY A 105 2.89 -10.26 -2.36
N GLY A 106 1.68 -9.77 -2.65
CA GLY A 106 0.88 -9.18 -1.59
C GLY A 106 -0.61 -9.06 -1.86
N ILE A 107 -1.33 -8.87 -0.77
CA ILE A 107 -2.78 -8.71 -0.73
C ILE A 107 -3.08 -7.26 -0.37
N GLY A 108 -3.66 -6.52 -1.31
CA GLY A 108 -4.26 -5.22 -1.06
C GLY A 108 -5.69 -5.38 -0.57
N PHE A 109 -6.08 -4.53 0.38
CA PHE A 109 -7.47 -4.43 0.81
C PHE A 109 -7.91 -2.97 0.83
N ASN A 110 -9.16 -2.76 0.42
CA ASN A 110 -9.85 -1.48 0.55
C ASN A 110 -11.28 -1.75 1.02
N ILE A 111 -11.74 -0.99 1.99
CA ILE A 111 -13.12 -1.03 2.47
C ILE A 111 -13.68 0.37 2.37
N ASN A 112 -14.52 0.58 1.36
CA ASN A 112 -15.28 1.82 1.23
C ASN A 112 -16.62 1.70 1.96
N ASN A 113 -16.94 2.68 2.80
CA ASN A 113 -18.16 2.73 3.60
C ASN A 113 -18.93 4.00 3.28
N ASN A 114 -20.22 3.87 3.00
CA ASN A 114 -21.16 5.00 2.93
C ASN A 114 -22.26 4.78 3.97
N LEU A 115 -22.47 5.77 4.84
CA LEU A 115 -23.36 5.66 5.99
C LEU A 115 -24.34 6.82 5.99
N GLU A 116 -25.63 6.49 5.94
CA GLU A 116 -26.72 7.45 6.08
C GLU A 116 -27.67 7.02 7.21
N MET A 117 -28.32 8.00 7.84
CA MET A 117 -29.33 7.76 8.86
C MET A 117 -30.61 8.51 8.54
N LYS A 118 -31.74 7.96 8.98
CA LYS A 118 -33.03 8.65 9.04
C LYS A 118 -33.30 9.04 10.48
N VAL A 119 -33.62 10.31 10.71
CA VAL A 119 -33.98 10.85 12.02
C VAL A 119 -35.39 11.44 11.99
N PHE A 120 -36.02 11.49 13.16
CA PHE A 120 -37.30 12.14 13.37
C PHE A 120 -37.14 13.66 13.27
N ASP A 121 -37.89 14.29 12.37
CA ASP A 121 -37.99 15.75 12.28
C ASP A 121 -39.22 16.26 13.04
N ARG A 122 -38.98 17.18 13.99
CA ARG A 122 -40.05 17.83 14.78
C ARG A 122 -40.65 19.03 14.06
N LYS A 123 -39.98 19.57 13.04
CA LYS A 123 -40.35 20.81 12.38
C LYS A 123 -41.28 20.61 11.18
N ASP A 124 -41.34 19.39 10.66
CA ASP A 124 -42.21 19.03 9.55
C ASP A 124 -43.44 18.30 10.09
N THR A 125 -44.63 18.84 9.82
CA THR A 125 -45.92 18.26 10.22
C THR A 125 -46.44 17.23 9.22
N ILE A 126 -45.85 17.14 8.02
CA ILE A 126 -46.29 16.29 6.91
C ILE A 126 -45.36 15.08 6.76
N ASP A 127 -44.03 15.29 6.76
CA ASP A 127 -43.03 14.21 6.72
C ASP A 127 -42.06 14.31 7.91
N GLN A 128 -42.35 13.56 8.97
CA GLN A 128 -41.56 13.58 10.21
C GLN A 128 -40.24 12.78 10.10
N GLU A 129 -39.76 12.47 8.89
CA GLU A 129 -38.48 11.81 8.66
C GLU A 129 -37.50 12.70 7.86
N LYS A 130 -36.32 12.95 8.43
CA LYS A 130 -35.21 13.61 7.75
C LYS A 130 -34.05 12.66 7.53
N LYS A 131 -33.53 12.59 6.30
CA LYS A 131 -32.29 11.89 5.98
C LYS A 131 -31.08 12.75 6.34
N VAL A 132 -30.08 12.16 6.99
CA VAL A 132 -28.80 12.79 7.33
C VAL A 132 -27.68 11.86 6.88
N LYS A 133 -26.74 12.38 6.08
CA LYS A 133 -25.54 11.64 5.72
C LYS A 133 -24.53 11.72 6.86
N ILE A 134 -23.96 10.59 7.27
CA ILE A 134 -22.91 10.53 8.29
C ILE A 134 -21.55 10.52 7.59
N PHE A 135 -21.39 9.66 6.59
CA PHE A 135 -20.22 9.62 5.71
C PHE A 135 -20.68 9.46 4.27
N ASP A 136 -20.29 10.40 3.40
CA ASP A 136 -20.46 10.25 1.96
C ASP A 136 -19.56 9.11 1.45
N ALA A 137 -18.34 9.04 2.00
CA ALA A 137 -17.38 7.96 1.81
C ALA A 137 -16.43 7.88 3.02
N PHE A 138 -16.11 6.67 3.46
CA PHE A 138 -15.07 6.38 4.43
C PHE A 138 -14.30 5.13 3.98
N ASP A 139 -13.07 5.35 3.57
CA ASP A 139 -12.16 4.38 2.98
C ASP A 139 -11.10 3.97 3.99
N ILE A 140 -10.97 2.66 4.16
CA ILE A 140 -9.87 2.02 4.87
C ILE A 140 -9.04 1.31 3.82
N ASN A 141 -7.75 1.61 3.69
CA ASN A 141 -6.86 0.91 2.77
C ASN A 141 -5.56 0.44 3.42
N GLY A 142 -5.06 -0.69 2.96
CA GLY A 142 -3.77 -1.24 3.36
C GLY A 142 -3.31 -2.33 2.41
N PHE A 143 -2.07 -2.76 2.60
CA PHE A 143 -1.42 -3.77 1.77
C PHE A 143 -0.58 -4.69 2.64
N TYR A 144 -0.66 -5.98 2.39
CA TYR A 144 0.13 -7.00 3.08
C TYR A 144 1.05 -7.67 2.06
N ASN A 145 2.35 -7.37 2.13
CA ASN A 145 3.39 -7.93 1.28
C ASN A 145 4.02 -9.16 1.95
N PHE A 146 3.55 -10.35 1.59
CA PHE A 146 4.09 -11.62 2.08
C PHE A 146 5.46 -11.97 1.48
N ALA A 147 5.95 -11.21 0.48
CA ALA A 147 7.29 -11.39 -0.06
C ALA A 147 8.39 -10.66 0.74
N ARG A 148 8.05 -9.86 1.75
CA ARG A 148 9.05 -9.21 2.64
C ARG A 148 9.41 -10.10 3.82
N ASP A 149 10.67 -10.07 4.24
CA ASP A 149 11.16 -10.78 5.43
C ASP A 149 10.61 -10.19 6.75
N SER A 150 10.28 -8.90 6.74
CA SER A 150 9.73 -8.20 7.91
C SER A 150 8.84 -7.04 7.48
N LEU A 151 8.02 -6.54 8.41
CA LEU A 151 7.13 -5.40 8.18
C LEU A 151 6.22 -5.64 6.95
N GLN A 152 5.60 -6.82 6.92
CA GLN A 152 4.81 -7.32 5.79
C GLN A 152 3.52 -6.51 5.59
N LEU A 153 2.81 -6.15 6.66
CA LEU A 153 1.67 -5.23 6.62
C LEU A 153 2.13 -3.78 6.51
N ASP A 154 1.72 -3.06 5.47
CA ASP A 154 1.97 -1.62 5.35
C ASP A 154 1.09 -0.80 6.31
N ARG A 155 1.41 0.50 6.42
CA ARG A 155 0.54 1.48 7.10
C ARG A 155 -0.89 1.43 6.56
N ILE A 156 -1.84 1.48 7.49
CA ILE A 156 -3.27 1.52 7.21
C ILE A 156 -3.66 2.98 7.06
N ARG A 157 -4.18 3.36 5.89
CA ARG A 157 -4.69 4.71 5.66
C ARG A 157 -6.21 4.72 5.77
N LEU A 158 -6.70 5.68 6.53
CA LEU A 158 -8.10 6.03 6.62
C LEU A 158 -8.29 7.35 5.88
N SER A 159 -9.34 7.44 5.07
CA SER A 159 -9.74 8.71 4.46
C SER A 159 -11.25 8.77 4.39
N GLY A 160 -11.84 9.93 4.64
CA GLY A 160 -13.28 10.07 4.56
C GLY A 160 -13.72 11.46 4.19
N ARG A 161 -14.96 11.52 3.72
CA ARG A 161 -15.67 12.75 3.39
C ARG A 161 -17.06 12.71 3.98
N THR A 162 -17.49 13.83 4.55
CA THR A 162 -18.86 14.01 5.02
C THR A 162 -19.36 15.42 4.75
N THR A 163 -20.58 15.52 4.25
CA THR A 163 -21.28 16.80 4.08
C THR A 163 -22.19 17.04 5.29
N LEU A 164 -21.75 17.88 6.22
CA LEU A 164 -22.53 18.28 7.37
C LEU A 164 -23.63 19.27 6.98
N LEU A 165 -24.88 18.94 7.35
CA LEU A 165 -26.06 19.78 7.17
C LEU A 165 -26.27 20.27 5.72
N ASP A 166 -25.77 19.50 4.74
CA ASP A 166 -25.78 19.85 3.31
C ASP A 166 -25.08 21.19 2.98
N LYS A 167 -24.16 21.64 3.84
CA LYS A 167 -23.52 22.96 3.75
C LYS A 167 -22.01 22.94 3.91
N VAL A 168 -21.47 22.08 4.77
CA VAL A 168 -20.05 22.05 5.09
C VAL A 168 -19.48 20.71 4.68
N ASN A 169 -18.51 20.70 3.77
CA ASN A 169 -17.86 19.48 3.30
C ASN A 169 -16.57 19.25 4.07
N LEU A 170 -16.56 18.26 4.96
CA LEU A 170 -15.37 17.88 5.70
C LEU A 170 -14.66 16.73 4.97
N VAL A 171 -13.36 16.87 4.77
CA VAL A 171 -12.49 15.80 4.28
C VAL A 171 -11.42 15.53 5.33
N PHE A 172 -11.27 14.28 5.73
CA PHE A 172 -10.27 13.89 6.72
C PHE A 172 -9.45 12.71 6.22
N SER A 173 -8.20 12.64 6.66
CA SER A 173 -7.33 11.48 6.45
C SER A 173 -6.51 11.19 7.71
N ALA A 174 -6.19 9.93 7.92
CA ALA A 174 -5.30 9.50 8.99
C ALA A 174 -4.47 8.31 8.53
N VAL A 175 -3.25 8.21 9.04
CA VAL A 175 -2.34 7.09 8.77
C VAL A 175 -2.02 6.40 10.08
N TYR A 176 -2.19 5.08 10.08
CA TYR A 176 -1.94 4.23 11.21
C TYR A 176 -0.85 3.22 10.90
N ASP A 177 0.14 3.12 11.78
CA ASP A 177 1.22 2.15 11.71
C ASP A 177 0.90 0.94 12.58
N PRO A 178 0.82 -0.28 12.01
CA PRO A 178 0.51 -1.47 12.79
C PRO A 178 1.66 -1.93 13.70
N TYR A 179 2.87 -1.38 13.59
CA TYR A 179 4.05 -1.83 14.33
C TYR A 179 4.50 -0.88 15.43
N ILE A 180 5.14 -1.43 16.46
CA ILE A 180 5.79 -0.64 17.50
C ILE A 180 7.03 0.08 16.96
N LEU A 181 7.32 1.27 17.50
CA LEU A 181 8.59 1.94 17.27
C LEU A 181 9.71 1.24 18.06
N LYS A 182 10.91 1.21 17.48
CA LYS A 182 12.12 0.88 18.21
C LYS A 182 12.35 1.92 19.32
N ALA A 183 13.01 1.49 20.40
CA ALA A 183 13.28 2.33 21.57
C ALA A 183 14.14 3.58 21.24
N ASP A 184 14.96 3.50 20.20
CA ASP A 184 15.81 4.58 19.69
C ASP A 184 15.09 5.51 18.69
N GLY A 185 13.84 5.19 18.31
CA GLY A 185 13.07 5.94 17.32
C GLY A 185 13.52 5.74 15.87
N SER A 186 14.45 4.83 15.56
CA SER A 186 15.01 4.64 14.21
C SER A 186 14.07 3.94 13.22
N GLY A 187 12.79 3.78 13.58
CA GLY A 187 11.76 3.15 12.76
C GLY A 187 11.03 2.05 13.51
N ASN A 188 10.37 1.16 12.76
CA ASN A 188 9.54 0.12 13.33
C ASN A 188 10.35 -1.12 13.71
N LEU A 189 9.94 -1.76 14.80
CA LEU A 189 10.29 -3.14 15.09
C LEU A 189 9.25 -4.06 14.44
N ASN A 190 9.64 -5.24 13.97
CA ASN A 190 8.70 -6.22 13.38
C ASN A 190 7.81 -6.90 14.45
N ARG A 191 7.10 -6.10 15.25
CA ARG A 191 6.16 -6.51 16.29
C ARG A 191 4.93 -5.63 16.22
N LEU A 192 3.77 -6.27 16.16
CA LEU A 192 2.50 -5.57 16.01
C LEU A 192 2.10 -4.87 17.31
N GLU A 193 1.55 -3.67 17.18
CA GLU A 193 0.96 -2.87 18.26
C GLU A 193 -0.15 -3.63 19.00
N TRP A 194 -0.89 -4.49 18.29
CA TRP A 194 -1.95 -5.33 18.85
C TRP A 194 -1.40 -6.33 19.88
N THR A 195 -0.25 -6.92 19.59
CA THR A 195 0.33 -7.96 20.44
C THR A 195 0.95 -7.34 21.69
N GLU A 196 1.75 -6.29 21.51
CA GLU A 196 2.58 -5.66 22.54
C GLU A 196 1.78 -4.68 23.41
N ASN A 197 1.04 -3.76 22.78
CA ASN A 197 0.39 -2.63 23.46
C ASN A 197 -1.13 -2.74 23.52
N LYS A 198 -1.72 -3.84 23.03
CA LYS A 198 -3.17 -4.08 22.96
C LYS A 198 -3.95 -2.97 22.23
N ARG A 199 -3.29 -2.24 21.33
CA ARG A 199 -3.90 -1.24 20.45
C ARG A 199 -3.82 -1.71 19.00
N LEU A 200 -4.84 -1.41 18.20
CA LEU A 200 -4.91 -1.90 16.81
C LEU A 200 -3.73 -1.43 15.96
N ALA A 201 -3.36 -0.16 16.10
CA ALA A 201 -2.25 0.47 15.41
C ALA A 201 -1.90 1.81 16.11
N ARG A 202 -0.70 2.32 15.86
CA ARG A 202 -0.27 3.66 16.29
C ARG A 202 -0.70 4.70 15.26
N LEU A 203 -1.34 5.78 15.68
CA LEU A 203 -1.58 6.94 14.81
C LEU A 203 -0.25 7.64 14.49
N GLU A 204 0.06 7.84 13.21
CA GLU A 204 1.23 8.60 12.77
C GLU A 204 0.87 10.04 12.45
N ASN A 205 -0.17 10.25 11.63
CA ASN A 205 -0.68 11.58 11.31
C ASN A 205 -2.19 11.55 11.08
N ALA A 206 -2.81 12.71 11.27
CA ALA A 206 -4.21 12.96 10.97
C ALA A 206 -4.38 14.38 10.47
N ASP A 207 -5.19 14.54 9.44
CA ASP A 207 -5.43 15.79 8.75
C ASP A 207 -6.94 15.98 8.56
N LEU A 208 -7.39 17.23 8.66
CA LEU A 208 -8.79 17.62 8.47
C LEU A 208 -8.84 18.91 7.65
N ASN A 209 -9.61 18.88 6.58
CA ASN A 209 -9.88 20.01 5.70
C ASN A 209 -11.40 20.28 5.66
N VAL A 210 -11.76 21.55 5.53
CA VAL A 210 -13.13 22.07 5.54
C VAL A 210 -13.40 22.86 4.26
#